data_AF-A0A2N3AFD1-F1
#
_entry.id   AF-A0A2N3AFD1-F1
#
_cell.length_a   1.000
_cell.length_b   1.000
_cell.length_c   1.000
_cell.angle_alpha   90.00
_cell.angle_beta   90.00
_cell.angle_gamma   90.00
#
_symmetry.space_group_name_H-M   'P 1'
#
loop_
_entity.id
_entity.type
_entity.pdbx_description
1 polymer ?
#
loop_
_entity_poly.entity_id
_entity_poly.type
_entity_poly.pdbx_seq_one_letter_code
_entity_poly.pdbx_strand_id
1 'polypeptide(L)'
;MMVNKKRPEENNNKLVFVRDNLYKIPYLRKNGLPANRYLVKTNCSVCGKEIYANLSNFKRSKNIICNSIDCRRVISSVPDGAKKNKRGRIEMDGHILIKQINHPFAKKGWISEHRYVVEQHIGRYLEDTEIVHHINMDKKDNRIENLHIFKTNTDHFLSHGSLNKCVKKLIECDIIYFDQKQGVYLCREF
;
A
#
# COMPACT_ATOMS: atom_id res chain seq x y z
N MET A 1 7.46 -37.11 -9.17
CA MET A 1 6.21 -37.22 -9.95
C MET A 1 5.31 -36.03 -9.63
N MET A 2 5.35 -35.00 -10.47
CA MET A 2 4.48 -33.82 -10.31
C MET A 2 3.08 -34.18 -10.80
N VAL A 3 2.11 -34.16 -9.88
CA VAL A 3 0.69 -34.37 -10.21
C VAL A 3 0.21 -33.17 -11.02
N ASN A 4 0.27 -33.30 -12.35
CA ASN A 4 -0.44 -32.45 -13.28
C ASN A 4 -1.94 -32.55 -12.96
N LYS A 5 -2.46 -31.60 -12.17
CA LYS A 5 -3.89 -31.37 -12.03
C LYS A 5 -4.39 -30.80 -13.35
N LYS A 6 -4.59 -31.67 -14.34
CA LYS A 6 -5.38 -31.38 -15.53
C LYS A 6 -6.70 -30.77 -15.05
N ARG A 7 -7.01 -29.58 -15.56
CA ARG A 7 -8.33 -28.96 -15.39
C ARG A 7 -9.32 -29.97 -15.99
N PRO A 8 -10.37 -30.40 -15.26
CA PRO A 8 -11.38 -31.25 -15.86
C PRO A 8 -12.09 -30.41 -16.93
N GLU A 9 -11.83 -30.75 -18.18
CA GLU A 9 -12.68 -30.37 -19.30
C GLU A 9 -13.96 -31.22 -19.22
N GLU A 10 -15.08 -30.64 -19.63
CA GLU A 10 -16.42 -31.26 -19.67
C GLU A 10 -17.21 -31.34 -18.35
N ASN A 11 -17.59 -30.17 -17.84
CA ASN A 11 -18.95 -29.99 -17.32
C ASN A 11 -19.46 -28.67 -17.90
N ASN A 12 -20.58 -28.73 -18.63
CA ASN A 12 -21.26 -27.59 -19.26
C ASN A 12 -21.91 -26.66 -18.21
N ASN A 13 -21.15 -26.30 -17.18
CA ASN A 13 -21.48 -25.35 -16.15
C ASN A 13 -21.45 -23.94 -16.75
N LYS A 14 -22.45 -23.65 -17.58
CA LYS A 14 -22.62 -22.35 -18.24
C LYS A 14 -22.79 -21.27 -17.18
N LEU A 15 -22.14 -20.14 -17.43
CA LEU A 15 -22.26 -18.95 -16.61
C LEU A 15 -23.68 -18.37 -16.78
N VAL A 16 -24.42 -18.21 -15.69
CA VAL A 16 -25.80 -17.71 -15.69
C VAL A 16 -25.83 -16.32 -15.08
N PHE A 17 -26.40 -15.35 -15.78
CA PHE A 17 -26.64 -14.00 -15.27
C PHE A 17 -27.66 -14.01 -14.13
N VAL A 18 -27.43 -13.19 -13.10
CA VAL A 18 -28.37 -13.05 -11.96
C VAL A 18 -28.93 -11.63 -11.92
N ARG A 19 -28.06 -10.62 -11.75
CA ARG A 19 -28.40 -9.18 -11.73
C ARG A 19 -27.13 -8.33 -11.79
N ASP A 20 -27.22 -7.09 -12.23
CA ASP A 20 -26.10 -6.12 -12.24
C ASP A 20 -24.82 -6.71 -12.84
N ASN A 21 -23.79 -6.92 -12.01
CA ASN A 21 -22.55 -7.58 -12.37
C ASN A 21 -22.41 -8.97 -11.72
N LEU A 22 -23.48 -9.53 -11.14
CA LEU A 22 -23.52 -10.82 -10.45
C LEU A 22 -23.95 -11.95 -11.40
N TYR A 23 -23.15 -13.01 -11.38
CA TYR A 23 -23.35 -14.24 -12.13
C TYR A 23 -23.26 -15.46 -11.20
N LYS A 24 -23.82 -16.59 -11.64
CA LYS A 24 -23.68 -17.87 -10.95
C LYS A 24 -23.26 -18.97 -11.91
N ILE A 25 -22.49 -19.90 -11.38
CA ILE A 25 -22.18 -21.17 -12.04
C ILE A 25 -22.81 -22.28 -11.19
N PRO A 26 -23.90 -22.92 -11.65
CA PRO A 26 -24.46 -24.08 -10.97
C PRO A 26 -23.51 -25.27 -11.09
N TYR A 27 -23.44 -26.09 -10.04
CA TYR A 27 -22.66 -27.34 -10.02
C TYR A 27 -23.24 -28.32 -9.00
N LEU A 28 -22.93 -29.61 -9.17
CA LEU A 28 -23.25 -30.64 -8.18
C LEU A 28 -22.09 -30.79 -7.19
N ARG A 29 -22.40 -30.79 -5.89
CA ARG A 29 -21.42 -31.14 -4.85
C ARG A 29 -21.09 -32.63 -4.91
N LYS A 30 -20.02 -33.05 -4.21
CA LYS A 30 -19.63 -34.47 -4.12
C LYS A 30 -20.74 -35.38 -3.57
N ASN A 31 -21.64 -34.83 -2.75
CA ASN A 31 -22.79 -35.54 -2.18
C ASN A 31 -24.06 -35.47 -3.06
N GLY A 32 -23.93 -35.08 -4.33
CA GLY A 32 -25.04 -34.99 -5.28
C GLY A 32 -25.95 -33.77 -5.11
N LEU A 33 -25.82 -32.98 -4.04
CA LEU A 33 -26.66 -31.80 -3.83
C LEU A 33 -26.28 -30.65 -4.78
N PRO A 34 -27.28 -29.94 -5.37
CA PRO A 34 -27.02 -28.79 -6.21
C PRO A 34 -26.48 -27.61 -5.41
N ALA A 35 -25.54 -26.87 -6.00
CA ALA A 35 -24.95 -25.68 -5.42
C ALA A 35 -24.62 -24.64 -6.48
N ASN A 36 -24.40 -23.40 -6.05
CA ASN A 36 -24.05 -22.29 -6.92
C ASN A 36 -22.74 -21.67 -6.48
N ARG A 37 -21.85 -21.40 -7.45
CA ARG A 37 -20.70 -20.52 -7.26
C ARG A 37 -21.04 -19.14 -7.80
N TYR A 38 -21.10 -18.15 -6.92
CA TYR A 38 -21.36 -16.76 -7.31
C TYR A 38 -20.08 -16.04 -7.72
N LEU A 39 -20.17 -15.33 -8.85
CA LEU A 39 -19.09 -14.57 -9.44
C LEU A 39 -19.55 -13.13 -9.69
N VAL A 40 -18.64 -12.18 -9.54
CA VAL A 40 -18.85 -10.76 -9.83
C VAL A 40 -17.98 -10.40 -11.02
N LYS A 41 -18.61 -9.83 -12.05
CA LYS A 41 -17.95 -9.24 -13.20
C LYS A 41 -17.34 -7.90 -12.78
N THR A 42 -16.03 -7.79 -12.87
CA THR A 42 -15.24 -6.67 -12.36
C THR A 42 -13.95 -6.52 -13.16
N ASN A 43 -13.21 -5.44 -12.94
CA ASN A 43 -11.91 -5.22 -13.58
C ASN A 43 -10.77 -5.74 -12.69
N CYS A 44 -9.70 -6.22 -13.34
CA CYS A 44 -8.44 -6.54 -12.70
C CYS A 44 -7.82 -5.27 -12.11
N SER A 45 -7.43 -5.32 -10.83
CA SER A 45 -6.83 -4.21 -10.10
C SER A 45 -5.39 -3.88 -10.49
N VAL A 46 -4.84 -4.55 -11.51
CA VAL A 46 -3.48 -4.30 -12.01
C VAL A 46 -3.54 -3.83 -13.45
N CYS A 47 -4.18 -4.60 -14.33
CA CYS A 47 -4.19 -4.33 -15.77
C CYS A 47 -5.53 -3.81 -16.31
N GLY A 48 -6.55 -3.64 -15.46
CA GLY A 48 -7.88 -3.16 -15.88
C GLY A 48 -8.72 -4.17 -16.66
N LYS A 49 -8.17 -5.31 -17.10
CA LYS A 49 -8.91 -6.32 -17.86
C LYS A 49 -10.16 -6.80 -17.12
N GLU A 50 -11.27 -6.89 -17.84
CA GLU A 50 -12.54 -7.44 -17.35
C GLU A 50 -12.41 -8.93 -16.99
N ILE A 51 -12.86 -9.30 -15.80
CA ILE A 51 -12.74 -10.64 -15.22
C ILE A 51 -13.97 -11.01 -14.37
N TYR A 52 -14.13 -12.30 -14.11
CA TYR A 52 -15.11 -12.83 -13.17
C TYR A 52 -14.43 -13.26 -11.87
N ALA A 53 -14.61 -12.48 -10.81
CA ALA A 53 -14.05 -12.75 -9.50
C ALA A 53 -15.06 -13.48 -8.60
N ASN A 54 -14.60 -14.30 -7.66
CA ASN A 54 -15.50 -14.91 -6.68
C ASN A 54 -16.15 -13.84 -5.79
N LEU A 55 -17.47 -13.93 -5.56
CA LEU A 55 -18.20 -12.96 -4.73
C LEU A 55 -17.60 -12.81 -3.33
N SER A 56 -17.20 -13.91 -2.69
CA SER A 56 -16.58 -13.88 -1.37
C SER A 56 -15.21 -13.19 -1.39
N ASN A 57 -14.44 -13.34 -2.46
CA ASN A 57 -13.16 -12.66 -2.62
C ASN A 57 -13.36 -11.15 -2.86
N PHE A 58 -14.29 -10.80 -3.76
CA PHE A 58 -14.67 -9.41 -4.07
C PHE A 58 -15.10 -8.64 -2.82
N LYS A 59 -15.88 -9.26 -1.93
CA LYS A 59 -16.30 -8.65 -0.66
C LYS A 59 -15.17 -8.44 0.35
N ARG A 60 -14.12 -9.27 0.32
CA ARG A 60 -13.03 -9.27 1.33
C ARG A 60 -11.85 -8.38 0.93
N SER A 61 -11.62 -8.17 -0.36
CA SER A 61 -10.40 -7.56 -0.87
C SER A 61 -10.70 -6.52 -1.94
N LYS A 62 -10.07 -5.35 -1.82
CA LYS A 62 -10.06 -4.32 -2.87
C LYS A 62 -9.11 -4.66 -4.03
N ASN A 63 -8.32 -5.73 -3.88
CA ASN A 63 -7.19 -6.10 -4.73
C ASN A 63 -7.51 -7.35 -5.57
N ILE A 64 -8.45 -7.22 -6.50
CA ILE A 64 -8.97 -8.32 -7.32
C ILE A 64 -8.23 -8.39 -8.65
N ILE A 65 -7.49 -9.47 -8.92
CA ILE A 65 -6.65 -9.58 -10.13
C ILE A 65 -7.09 -10.68 -11.11
N CYS A 66 -6.64 -10.53 -12.36
CA CYS A 66 -6.76 -11.57 -13.38
C CYS A 66 -5.73 -12.69 -13.17
N ASN A 67 -5.81 -13.74 -13.99
CA ASN A 67 -4.92 -14.90 -13.88
C ASN A 67 -3.57 -14.72 -14.61
N SER A 68 -3.27 -13.54 -15.16
CA SER A 68 -1.99 -13.27 -15.81
C SER A 68 -0.84 -13.40 -14.81
N ILE A 69 0.26 -14.01 -15.25
CA ILE A 69 1.49 -14.13 -14.46
C ILE A 69 2.01 -12.75 -14.06
N ASP A 70 1.90 -11.76 -14.94
CA ASP A 70 2.40 -10.40 -14.70
C ASP A 70 1.59 -9.71 -13.60
N CYS A 71 0.26 -9.80 -13.68
CA CYS A 71 -0.62 -9.26 -12.64
C CYS A 71 -0.37 -9.95 -11.29
N ARG A 72 -0.16 -11.27 -11.29
CA ARG A 72 0.13 -12.02 -10.06
C ARG A 72 1.48 -11.64 -9.47
N ARG A 73 2.50 -11.42 -10.29
CA ARG A 73 3.82 -10.94 -9.85
C ARG A 73 3.71 -9.59 -9.17
N VAL A 74 2.95 -8.64 -9.73
CA VAL A 74 2.71 -7.34 -9.06
C VAL A 74 2.13 -7.51 -7.65
N ILE A 75 1.23 -8.47 -7.44
CA ILE A 75 0.68 -8.75 -6.10
C ILE A 75 1.70 -9.40 -5.19
N SER A 76 2.45 -10.39 -5.65
CA SER A 76 3.30 -11.18 -4.77
C SER A 76 4.66 -10.51 -4.50
N SER A 77 5.08 -9.57 -5.35
CA SER A 77 6.34 -8.87 -5.21
C SER A 77 6.33 -7.90 -4.04
N VAL A 78 7.38 -8.00 -3.22
CA VAL A 78 7.77 -6.99 -2.25
C VAL A 78 8.88 -6.15 -2.91
N PRO A 79 8.95 -4.83 -2.71
CA PRO A 79 10.09 -4.02 -3.10
C PRO A 79 11.40 -4.58 -2.54
N ASP A 80 12.47 -4.46 -3.32
CA ASP A 80 13.79 -4.95 -2.93
C ASP A 80 14.27 -4.24 -1.65
N GLY A 81 14.85 -5.00 -0.71
CA GLY A 81 15.30 -4.48 0.58
C GLY A 81 14.22 -4.28 1.66
N ALA A 82 12.94 -4.45 1.35
CA ALA A 82 11.87 -4.21 2.32
C ALA A 82 11.61 -5.42 3.25
N LYS A 83 11.32 -5.12 4.53
CA LYS A 83 11.00 -6.13 5.57
C LYS A 83 9.49 -6.23 5.78
N LYS A 84 8.91 -7.41 5.59
CA LYS A 84 7.47 -7.65 5.72
C LYS A 84 7.05 -7.96 7.16
N ASN A 85 5.99 -7.32 7.63
CA ASN A 85 5.38 -7.65 8.92
C ASN A 85 4.12 -8.53 8.77
N LYS A 86 3.63 -9.08 9.90
CA LYS A 86 2.45 -9.96 9.95
C LYS A 86 1.14 -9.28 9.49
N ARG A 87 1.08 -7.94 9.45
CA ARG A 87 -0.11 -7.15 9.12
C ARG A 87 -0.17 -6.71 7.65
N GLY A 88 0.76 -7.18 6.80
CA GLY A 88 0.77 -6.82 5.38
C GLY A 88 1.28 -5.41 5.09
N ARG A 89 1.98 -4.80 6.04
CA ARG A 89 2.80 -3.61 5.81
C ARG A 89 4.25 -4.02 5.64
N ILE A 90 5.00 -3.21 4.92
CA ILE A 90 6.44 -3.42 4.74
C ILE A 90 7.17 -2.16 5.20
N GLU A 91 8.34 -2.36 5.80
CA GLU A 91 9.24 -1.27 6.16
C GLU A 91 10.37 -1.18 5.14
N MET A 92 10.65 0.02 4.65
CA MET A 92 11.70 0.32 3.68
C MET A 92 12.28 1.71 4.00
N ASP A 93 13.58 1.79 4.25
CA ASP A 93 14.31 3.05 4.54
C ASP A 93 13.69 3.92 5.65
N GLY A 94 13.14 3.26 6.68
CA GLY A 94 12.44 3.92 7.80
C GLY A 94 11.01 4.35 7.51
N HIS A 95 10.53 4.17 6.28
CA HIS A 95 9.14 4.43 5.90
C HIS A 95 8.30 3.16 5.93
N ILE A 96 7.02 3.32 6.25
CA ILE A 96 6.02 2.25 6.15
C ILE A 96 5.35 2.35 4.78
N LEU A 97 5.35 1.26 4.02
CA LEU A 97 4.58 1.15 2.78
C LEU A 97 3.37 0.25 2.99
N ILE A 98 2.28 0.61 2.31
CA ILE A 98 1.05 -0.16 2.24
C ILE A 98 0.74 -0.55 0.81
N LYS A 99 -0.02 -1.63 0.65
CA LYS A 99 -0.33 -2.19 -0.66
C LYS A 99 -1.59 -1.56 -1.25
N GLN A 100 -1.42 -0.75 -2.29
CA GLN A 100 -2.49 -0.09 -3.02
C GLN A 100 -2.25 -0.25 -4.52
N ILE A 101 -2.85 -1.27 -5.13
CA ILE A 101 -2.50 -1.67 -6.50
C ILE A 101 -3.11 -0.75 -7.55
N ASN A 102 -4.31 -0.24 -7.26
CA ASN A 102 -5.03 0.68 -8.13
C ASN A 102 -4.59 2.15 -7.94
N HIS A 103 -3.60 2.42 -7.09
CA HIS A 103 -3.19 3.77 -6.83
C HIS A 103 -2.31 4.29 -7.98
N PRO A 104 -2.62 5.45 -8.59
CA PRO A 104 -1.89 5.94 -9.76
C PRO A 104 -0.38 6.10 -9.49
N PHE A 105 -0.03 6.49 -8.27
CA PHE A 105 1.36 6.69 -7.83
C PHE A 105 1.99 5.49 -7.11
N ALA A 106 1.33 4.32 -7.07
CA ALA A 106 1.93 3.15 -6.44
C ALA A 106 2.97 2.48 -7.34
N LYS A 107 4.13 2.18 -6.77
CA LYS A 107 5.22 1.44 -7.45
C LYS A 107 5.11 -0.04 -7.11
N LYS A 108 4.96 -0.89 -8.13
CA LYS A 108 4.71 -2.34 -7.96
C LYS A 108 3.53 -2.63 -7.00
N GLY A 109 2.52 -1.74 -6.97
CA GLY A 109 1.37 -1.83 -6.08
C GLY A 109 1.62 -1.43 -4.62
N TRP A 110 2.73 -0.77 -4.31
CA TRP A 110 3.07 -0.24 -3.00
C TRP A 110 3.18 1.29 -3.01
N ILE A 111 2.69 1.93 -1.96
CA ILE A 111 2.78 3.37 -1.73
C ILE A 111 3.14 3.65 -0.27
N SER A 112 3.81 4.77 -0.02
CA SER A 112 4.07 5.26 1.34
C SER A 112 2.78 5.49 2.12
N GLU A 113 2.73 4.98 3.34
CA GLU A 113 1.56 5.08 4.21
C GLU A 113 1.24 6.54 4.54
N HIS A 114 2.23 7.37 4.85
CA HIS A 114 2.03 8.81 5.12
C HIS A 114 1.35 9.52 3.93
N ARG A 115 1.78 9.22 2.70
CA ARG A 115 1.19 9.79 1.48
C ARG A 115 -0.26 9.38 1.36
N TYR A 116 -0.54 8.09 1.51
CA TYR A 116 -1.91 7.58 1.44
C TYR A 116 -2.81 8.18 2.52
N VAL A 117 -2.34 8.29 3.76
CA VAL A 117 -3.11 8.90 4.86
C VAL A 117 -3.48 10.35 4.54
N VAL A 118 -2.52 11.12 4.04
CA VAL A 118 -2.76 12.51 3.61
C VAL A 118 -3.77 12.57 2.47
N GLU A 119 -3.61 11.75 1.43
CA GLU A 119 -4.53 11.71 0.28
C GLU A 119 -5.97 11.36 0.70
N GLN A 120 -6.13 10.43 1.63
CA GLN A 120 -7.45 10.12 2.20
C GLN A 120 -8.02 11.29 3.01
N HIS A 121 -7.19 12.03 3.73
CA HIS A 121 -7.62 13.16 4.54
C HIS A 121 -8.08 14.35 3.68
N ILE A 122 -7.35 14.67 2.61
CA ILE A 122 -7.68 15.81 1.73
C ILE A 122 -8.67 15.46 0.62
N GLY A 123 -8.97 14.18 0.41
CA GLY A 123 -9.93 13.70 -0.58
C GLY A 123 -9.46 13.77 -2.04
N ARG A 124 -8.15 13.92 -2.29
CA ARG A 124 -7.54 13.88 -3.62
C ARG A 124 -6.17 13.23 -3.57
N TYR A 125 -5.66 12.79 -4.73
CA TYR A 125 -4.26 12.37 -4.83
C TYR A 125 -3.33 13.58 -4.70
N LEU A 126 -2.17 13.36 -4.06
CA LEU A 126 -1.10 14.34 -4.07
C LEU A 126 -0.48 14.39 -5.47
N GLU A 127 0.05 15.54 -5.83
CA GLU A 127 0.87 15.70 -7.02
C GLU A 127 2.27 15.09 -6.79
N ASP A 128 3.04 14.93 -7.84
CA ASP A 128 4.42 14.44 -7.74
C ASP A 128 5.37 15.47 -7.10
N THR A 129 4.99 16.75 -7.15
CA THR A 129 5.70 17.89 -6.55
C THR A 129 5.44 18.02 -5.05
N GLU A 130 4.30 17.51 -4.57
CA GLU A 130 3.88 17.63 -3.17
C GLU A 130 4.62 16.62 -2.28
N ILE A 131 5.25 17.13 -1.23
CA ILE A 131 6.06 16.35 -0.28
C ILE A 131 5.38 16.33 1.08
N VAL A 132 5.26 15.14 1.67
CA VAL A 132 4.77 14.97 3.04
C VAL A 132 5.96 14.99 4.00
N HIS A 133 5.87 15.85 4.99
CA HIS A 133 6.86 16.06 6.04
C HIS A 133 6.36 15.54 7.38
N HIS A 134 7.21 14.81 8.12
CA HIS A 134 6.95 14.36 9.48
C HIS A 134 7.46 15.40 10.48
N ILE A 135 6.55 16.07 11.18
CA ILE A 135 6.85 17.19 12.08
C ILE A 135 7.75 16.76 13.25
N ASN A 136 7.45 15.60 13.85
CA ASN A 136 8.24 15.05 14.96
C ASN A 136 9.51 14.30 14.53
N MET A 137 9.84 14.29 13.23
CA MET A 137 10.96 13.56 12.64
C MET A 137 10.89 12.02 12.74
N ASP A 138 9.79 11.46 13.28
CA ASP A 138 9.51 10.02 13.27
C ASP A 138 8.74 9.63 11.99
N LYS A 139 9.46 9.01 11.06
CA LYS A 139 8.94 8.51 9.78
C LYS A 139 7.85 7.43 9.90
N LYS A 140 7.68 6.84 11.09
CA LYS A 140 6.68 5.80 11.38
C LYS A 140 5.39 6.37 11.98
N ASP A 141 5.42 7.61 12.48
CA ASP A 141 4.23 8.28 13.01
C ASP A 141 3.44 8.97 11.90
N ASN A 142 2.54 8.20 11.29
CA ASN A 142 1.72 8.64 10.15
C ASN A 142 0.36 9.22 10.58
N ARG A 143 0.22 9.72 11.82
CA ARG A 143 -0.99 10.42 12.27
C ARG A 143 -1.08 11.79 11.60
N ILE A 144 -2.29 12.22 11.22
CA ILE A 144 -2.46 13.42 10.39
C ILE A 144 -1.93 14.69 11.07
N GLU A 145 -2.04 14.78 12.40
CA GLU A 145 -1.51 15.88 13.20
C GLU A 145 0.02 16.00 13.17
N ASN A 146 0.72 14.93 12.77
CA ASN A 146 2.17 14.88 12.65
C ASN A 146 2.66 15.09 11.20
N LEU A 147 1.75 15.27 10.25
CA LEU A 147 2.08 15.37 8.83
C LEU A 147 1.80 16.77 8.30
N HIS A 148 2.76 17.32 7.55
CA HIS A 148 2.61 18.58 6.83
C HIS A 148 2.85 18.38 5.33
N ILE A 149 2.10 19.09 4.49
CA ILE A 149 2.22 18.99 3.03
C ILE A 149 2.92 20.25 2.52
N PHE A 150 4.08 20.07 1.89
CA PHE A 150 4.72 21.11 1.11
C PHE A 150 4.33 20.98 -0.35
N LYS A 151 4.11 22.11 -1.02
CA LYS A 151 3.81 22.15 -2.47
C LYS A 151 5.01 21.74 -3.32
N THR A 152 6.22 22.01 -2.82
CA THR A 152 7.45 21.72 -3.54
C THR A 152 8.51 21.15 -2.60
N ASN A 153 9.46 20.41 -3.19
CA ASN A 153 10.63 19.95 -2.46
C ASN A 153 11.52 21.10 -1.95
N THR A 154 11.50 22.26 -2.63
CA THR A 154 12.22 23.46 -2.19
C THR A 154 11.68 23.96 -0.86
N ASP A 155 10.35 24.08 -0.73
CA ASP A 155 9.72 24.54 0.52
C ASP A 155 10.00 23.56 1.67
N HIS A 156 9.92 22.25 1.38
CA HIS A 156 10.30 21.21 2.33
C HIS A 156 11.75 21.36 2.81
N PHE A 157 12.69 21.56 1.88
CA PHE A 157 14.10 21.76 2.22
C PHE A 157 14.34 23.02 3.06
N LEU A 158 13.68 24.13 2.71
CA LEU A 158 13.76 25.39 3.46
C LEU A 158 13.23 25.25 4.89
N SER A 159 12.23 24.39 5.12
CA SER A 159 11.71 24.12 6.47
C SER A 159 12.79 23.55 7.40
N HIS A 160 13.68 22.69 6.91
CA HIS A 160 14.83 22.21 7.68
C HIS A 160 15.81 23.33 8.05
N GLY A 161 15.91 24.37 7.22
CA GLY A 161 16.66 25.58 7.55
C GLY A 161 16.12 26.31 8.79
N SER A 162 14.80 26.31 8.99
CA SER A 162 14.18 26.88 10.20
C SER A 162 14.51 26.06 11.44
N LEU A 163 14.52 24.73 11.34
CA LEU A 163 14.93 23.83 12.41
C LEU A 163 16.38 24.10 12.84
N ASN A 164 17.30 24.26 11.89
CA ASN A 164 18.70 24.57 12.20
C ASN A 164 18.86 25.88 12.98
N LYS A 165 18.02 26.89 12.74
CA LYS A 165 18.02 28.13 13.53
C LYS A 165 17.58 27.88 14.97
N CYS A 166 16.59 27.02 15.19
CA CYS A 166 16.18 26.60 16.53
C CYS A 166 17.27 25.79 17.23
N VAL A 167 17.87 24.82 16.53
CA VAL A 167 18.97 24.01 17.05
C VAL A 167 20.17 24.87 17.44
N LYS A 168 20.51 25.89 16.64
CA LYS A 168 21.56 26.86 16.99
C LYS A 168 21.33 27.49 18.37
N LYS A 169 20.10 27.94 18.66
CA LYS A 169 19.75 28.50 19.97
C LYS A 169 19.87 27.46 21.09
N LEU A 170 19.48 26.22 20.84
CA LEU A 170 19.62 25.13 21.82
C LEU A 170 21.09 24.82 22.11
N ILE A 171 21.97 24.97 21.11
CA ILE A 171 23.42 24.85 21.28
C ILE A 171 23.99 26.03 22.09
N GLU A 172 23.56 27.26 21.78
CA GLU A 172 23.94 28.45 22.54
C GLU A 172 23.51 28.37 24.02
N CYS A 173 22.40 27.67 24.31
CA CYS A 173 21.91 27.40 25.66
C CYS A 173 22.53 26.15 26.33
N ASP A 174 23.49 25.47 25.68
CA ASP A 174 24.16 24.26 26.19
C ASP A 174 23.18 23.11 26.53
N ILE A 175 22.01 23.10 25.85
CA ILE A 175 21.04 21.99 25.90
C ILE A 175 21.49 20.88 24.95
N ILE A 176 22.01 21.26 23.77
CA ILE A 176 22.61 20.37 22.79
C ILE A 176 24.07 20.76 22.62
N TYR A 177 24.99 19.81 22.61
CA TYR A 177 26.41 20.10 22.39
C TYR A 177 27.05 19.03 21.49
N PHE A 178 28.14 19.39 20.81
CA PHE A 178 28.86 18.48 19.92
C PHE A 178 30.09 17.90 20.63
N ASP A 179 30.14 16.58 20.80
CA ASP A 179 31.32 15.88 21.32
C ASP A 179 32.34 15.69 20.19
N GLN A 180 33.42 16.45 20.22
CA GLN A 180 34.51 16.39 19.25
C GLN A 180 35.25 15.03 19.23
N LYS A 181 35.26 14.29 20.34
CA LYS A 181 35.92 12.97 20.39
C LYS A 181 35.10 11.90 19.68
N GLN A 182 33.78 11.97 19.82
CA GLN A 182 32.85 10.99 19.25
C GLN A 182 32.29 11.41 17.88
N GLY A 183 32.32 12.70 17.55
CA GLY A 183 31.78 13.24 16.31
C GLY A 183 30.24 13.27 16.27
N VAL A 184 29.57 13.39 17.42
CA VAL A 184 28.10 13.34 17.56
C VAL A 184 27.56 14.51 18.38
N TYR A 185 26.31 14.89 18.12
CA TYR A 185 25.56 15.80 18.99
C TYR A 185 24.92 15.02 20.14
N LEU A 186 25.04 15.54 21.35
CA LEU A 186 24.44 15.01 22.57
C LEU A 186 23.50 16.05 23.17
N CYS A 187 22.48 15.57 23.88
CA CYS A 187 21.61 16.43 24.67
C CYS A 187 22.01 16.33 26.14
N ARG A 188 21.99 17.44 26.86
CA ARG A 188 22.09 17.42 28.32
C ARG A 188 20.83 16.75 28.88
N GLU A 189 21.01 15.77 29.77
CA GLU A 189 19.90 15.15 30.49
C GLU A 189 19.24 16.19 31.41
N PHE A 190 17.91 16.20 31.42
CA PHE A 190 17.10 17.05 32.30
C PHE A 190 16.57 16.24 33.48
#